data_AF-A0A1V4Y6X3-F1
#
_entry.id   AF-A0A1V4Y6X3-F1
#
_cell.length_a   1.000
_cell.length_b   1.000
_cell.length_c   1.000
_cell.angle_alpha   90.00
_cell.angle_beta   90.00
_cell.angle_gamma   90.00
#
_symmetry.space_group_name_H-M   'P 1'
#
loop_
_entity.id
_entity.type
_entity.pdbx_description
1 polymer ?
#
loop_
_entity_poly.entity_id
_entity_poly.type
_entity_poly.pdbx_seq_one_letter_code
_entity_poly.pdbx_strand_id
1 'polypeptide(L)'
;MVIKAVFSLESIIKELESLSNPSALKGMASFGITPCKAYGVGIPELRRIAKRIGKDHELAASLWAHGYRETQILASMVDDVRYVTEE
;
A
#
# COMPACT_ATOMS: atom_id res chain seq x y z
N MET A 1 -8.54 26.34 -6.88
CA MET A 1 -9.05 24.98 -7.10
C MET A 1 -7.84 24.05 -7.14
N VAL A 2 -7.55 23.34 -6.06
CA VAL A 2 -6.39 22.41 -6.02
C VAL A 2 -6.83 21.16 -6.76
N ILE A 3 -6.18 20.85 -7.88
CA ILE A 3 -6.39 19.58 -8.58
C ILE A 3 -5.91 18.48 -7.63
N LYS A 4 -6.84 17.75 -7.02
CA LYS A 4 -6.52 16.52 -6.29
C LYS A 4 -5.98 15.55 -7.34
N ALA A 5 -4.74 15.09 -7.19
CA ALA A 5 -4.25 13.97 -7.98
C ALA A 5 -5.20 12.78 -7.71
N VAL A 6 -5.83 12.25 -8.76
CA VAL A 6 -6.68 11.06 -8.64
C VAL A 6 -5.73 9.86 -8.57
N PHE A 7 -5.53 9.32 -7.37
CA PHE A 7 -4.76 8.10 -7.18
C PHE A 7 -5.64 6.91 -7.56
N SER A 8 -5.14 6.05 -8.45
CA SER A 8 -5.79 4.79 -8.82
C SER A 8 -4.98 3.59 -8.35
N LEU A 9 -5.64 2.45 -8.18
CA LEU A 9 -4.98 1.18 -7.86
C LEU A 9 -3.82 0.89 -8.83
N GLU A 10 -4.05 1.05 -10.13
CA GLU A 10 -3.03 0.83 -11.17
C GLU A 10 -1.82 1.76 -11.03
N SER A 11 -2.04 3.04 -10.71
CA SER A 11 -0.96 4.00 -10.53
C SER A 11 -0.08 3.65 -9.33
N ILE A 12 -0.69 3.15 -8.24
CA ILE A 12 0.01 2.73 -7.03
C ILE A 12 0.77 1.44 -7.27
N ILE A 13 0.17 0.48 -7.98
CA ILE A 13 0.86 -0.77 -8.35
C ILE A 13 2.12 -0.46 -9.16
N LYS A 14 2.03 0.40 -10.18
CA LYS A 14 3.20 0.81 -10.98
C LYS A 14 4.28 1.47 -10.13
N GLU A 15 3.88 2.31 -9.16
CA GLU A 15 4.82 2.94 -8.24
C GLU A 15 5.51 1.90 -7.33
N LEU A 16 4.74 0.95 -6.76
CA LEU A 16 5.28 -0.14 -5.94
C LEU A 16 6.24 -1.04 -6.72
N GLU A 17 5.93 -1.35 -7.97
CA GLU A 17 6.80 -2.10 -8.87
C GLU A 17 8.11 -1.33 -9.14
N SER A 18 8.03 -0.02 -9.36
CA SER A 18 9.21 0.82 -9.59
C SER A 18 10.12 0.96 -8.36
N LEU A 19 9.55 0.82 -7.16
CA LEU A 19 10.26 0.88 -5.87
C LEU A 19 10.66 -0.51 -5.35
N SER A 20 10.35 -1.57 -6.11
CA SER A 20 10.57 -2.94 -5.68
C SER A 20 12.05 -3.22 -5.41
N ASN A 21 12.34 -3.94 -4.32
CA ASN A 21 13.69 -4.28 -3.93
C ASN A 21 13.81 -5.79 -3.64
N PRO A 22 14.43 -6.59 -4.54
CA PRO A 22 14.61 -8.02 -4.35
C PRO A 22 15.43 -8.40 -3.11
N SER A 23 16.36 -7.55 -2.67
CA SER A 23 17.13 -7.79 -1.45
C SER A 23 16.28 -7.63 -0.19
N ALA A 24 15.32 -6.69 -0.20
CA ALA A 24 14.35 -6.54 0.88
C ALA A 24 13.43 -7.76 0.99
N LEU A 25 13.00 -8.33 -0.15
CA LEU A 25 12.23 -9.58 -0.18
C LEU A 25 12.99 -10.74 0.48
N LYS A 26 14.29 -10.89 0.21
CA LYS A 26 15.13 -11.90 0.86
C LYS A 26 15.27 -11.64 2.37
N GLY A 27 15.47 -10.38 2.74
CA GLY A 27 15.61 -9.98 4.15
C GLY A 27 14.35 -10.25 4.98
N MET A 28 13.16 -10.15 4.38
CA MET A 28 11.89 -10.44 5.06
C MET A 28 11.85 -11.87 5.63
N ALA A 29 12.36 -12.86 4.89
CA ALA A 29 12.39 -14.24 5.32
C ALA A 29 13.16 -14.43 6.64
N SER A 30 14.26 -13.67 6.82
CA SER A 30 15.05 -13.69 8.05
C SER A 30 14.29 -13.17 9.28
N PHE A 31 13.23 -12.38 9.07
CA PHE A 31 12.32 -11.89 10.11
C PHE A 31 11.04 -12.73 10.22
N GLY A 32 10.98 -13.91 9.58
CA GLY A 32 9.79 -14.77 9.56
C GLY A 32 8.66 -14.22 8.67
N ILE A 33 8.91 -13.19 7.88
CA ILE A 33 7.94 -12.58 6.97
C ILE A 33 8.07 -13.29 5.62
N THR A 34 7.16 -14.22 5.35
CA THR A 34 7.12 -15.00 4.09
C THR A 34 5.84 -14.72 3.30
N PRO A 35 5.65 -13.49 2.81
CA PRO A 35 4.45 -13.13 2.08
C PRO A 35 4.43 -13.90 0.75
N CYS A 36 3.30 -14.55 0.45
CA CYS A 36 3.09 -15.19 -0.86
C CYS A 36 3.11 -14.16 -2.00
N LYS A 37 2.79 -12.89 -1.70
CA LYS A 37 2.75 -11.75 -2.64
C LYS A 37 3.29 -10.49 -1.97
N ALA A 38 4.47 -10.03 -2.41
CA ALA A 38 5.07 -8.79 -1.93
C ALA A 38 5.93 -8.12 -3.02
N TYR A 39 5.97 -6.79 -3.00
CA TYR A 39 6.81 -5.98 -3.87
C TYR A 39 8.20 -5.71 -3.26
N GLY A 40 8.38 -5.91 -1.94
CA GLY A 40 9.65 -5.64 -1.28
C GLY A 40 9.88 -4.16 -0.98
N VAL A 41 8.80 -3.37 -0.91
CA VAL A 41 8.87 -1.94 -0.62
C VAL A 41 8.88 -1.73 0.90
N GLY A 42 9.84 -0.91 1.36
CA GLY A 42 9.99 -0.58 2.78
C GLY A 42 8.88 0.33 3.30
N ILE A 43 8.57 0.21 4.58
CA ILE A 43 7.59 1.06 5.28
C ILE A 43 7.81 2.58 5.06
N PRO A 44 9.04 3.12 5.03
CA PRO A 44 9.25 4.56 4.77
C PRO A 44 8.64 5.04 3.45
N GLU A 45 8.77 4.26 2.36
CA GLU A 45 8.17 4.61 1.07
C GLU A 45 6.65 4.51 1.13
N LEU A 46 6.11 3.46 1.75
CA LEU A 46 4.65 3.32 1.91
C LEU A 46 4.05 4.52 2.66
N ARG A 47 4.72 5.02 3.70
CA ARG A 47 4.29 6.25 4.40
C ARG A 47 4.33 7.49 3.50
N ARG A 48 5.31 7.60 2.59
CA ARG A 48 5.36 8.71 1.63
C ARG A 48 4.21 8.64 0.64
N ILE A 49 3.94 7.45 0.10
CA ILE A 49 2.80 7.20 -0.80
C ILE A 49 1.49 7.54 -0.08
N ALA A 50 1.26 7.01 1.12
CA ALA A 50 0.06 7.28 1.91
C ALA A 50 -0.13 8.76 2.22
N LYS A 51 0.95 9.50 2.53
CA LYS A 51 0.88 10.95 2.75
C LYS A 51 0.42 11.72 1.51
N ARG A 52 0.79 11.27 0.30
CA ARG A 52 0.32 11.90 -0.95
C ARG A 52 -1.13 11.57 -1.26
N ILE A 53 -1.55 10.34 -0.98
CA ILE A 53 -2.94 9.87 -1.15
C ILE A 53 -3.89 10.60 -0.19
N GLY A 54 -3.52 10.66 1.09
CA GLY A 54 -4.40 11.13 2.15
C GLY A 54 -5.37 10.03 2.61
N LYS A 55 -6.65 10.38 2.74
CA LYS A 55 -7.72 9.46 3.16
C LYS A 55 -8.67 9.17 2.01
N ASP A 56 -8.86 7.90 1.70
CA ASP A 56 -9.68 7.40 0.60
C ASP A 56 -10.13 5.96 0.87
N HIS A 57 -11.39 5.79 1.27
CA HIS A 57 -11.96 4.50 1.64
C HIS A 57 -12.14 3.55 0.45
N GLU A 58 -12.58 4.05 -0.71
CA GLU A 58 -12.77 3.23 -1.92
C GLU A 58 -11.43 2.70 -2.44
N LEU A 59 -10.41 3.56 -2.41
CA LEU A 59 -9.06 3.16 -2.75
C LEU A 59 -8.48 2.18 -1.74
N ALA A 60 -8.72 2.39 -0.44
CA ALA A 60 -8.28 1.47 0.61
C ALA A 60 -8.88 0.07 0.42
N ALA A 61 -10.18 -0.03 0.15
CA ALA A 61 -10.85 -1.30 -0.16
C ALA A 61 -10.23 -1.99 -1.39
N SER A 62 -9.95 -1.22 -2.46
CA SER A 62 -9.30 -1.73 -3.67
C SER A 62 -7.89 -2.25 -3.41
N LEU A 63 -7.10 -1.52 -2.61
CA LEU A 63 -5.75 -1.90 -2.21
C LEU A 63 -5.74 -3.16 -1.33
N TRP A 64 -6.71 -3.27 -0.42
CA TRP A 64 -6.88 -4.44 0.44
C TRP A 64 -7.20 -5.70 -0.37
N ALA A 65 -8.17 -5.58 -1.29
CA ALA A 65 -8.60 -6.67 -2.17
C ALA A 65 -7.49 -7.18 -3.10
N HIS A 66 -6.54 -6.31 -3.49
CA HIS A 66 -5.39 -6.71 -4.33
C HIS A 66 -4.46 -7.74 -3.64
N GLY A 67 -4.42 -7.72 -2.30
CA GLY A 67 -3.84 -8.82 -1.51
C GLY A 67 -2.32 -8.97 -1.55
N TYR A 68 -1.58 -7.92 -1.93
CA TYR A 68 -0.13 -7.86 -1.72
C TYR A 68 0.16 -7.22 -0.37
N ARG A 69 1.24 -7.65 0.29
CA ARG A 69 1.65 -7.13 1.60
C ARG A 69 1.64 -5.60 1.64
N GLU A 70 2.30 -4.97 0.67
CA GLU A 70 2.42 -3.51 0.61
C GLU A 70 1.08 -2.82 0.31
N THR A 71 0.20 -3.42 -0.49
CA THR A 71 -1.12 -2.83 -0.77
C THR A 71 -2.04 -2.92 0.44
N GLN A 72 -2.01 -4.02 1.19
CA GLN A 72 -2.76 -4.14 2.44
C GLN A 72 -2.25 -3.19 3.53
N ILE A 73 -0.93 -2.99 3.62
CA ILE A 73 -0.35 -1.98 4.52
C ILE A 73 -0.78 -0.57 4.08
N LEU A 74 -0.74 -0.27 2.78
CA LEU A 74 -1.20 1.02 2.28
C LEU A 74 -2.69 1.24 2.54
N ALA A 75 -3.53 0.22 2.33
CA ALA A 75 -4.95 0.27 2.62
C ALA A 75 -5.21 0.73 4.05
N SER A 76 -4.55 0.12 5.05
CA SER A 76 -4.73 0.53 6.45
C SER A 76 -4.24 1.95 6.76
N MET A 77 -3.27 2.46 6.00
CA MET A 77 -2.78 3.84 6.15
C MET A 77 -3.73 4.86 5.53
N VAL A 78 -4.36 4.54 4.41
CA VAL A 78 -5.18 5.46 3.63
C VAL A 78 -6.67 5.34 3.92
N ASP A 79 -7.11 4.29 4.61
CA ASP A 79 -8.52 4.14 4.98
C ASP A 79 -8.99 5.23 5.94
N ASP A 80 -10.25 5.61 5.81
CA ASP A 80 -10.92 6.58 6.66
C ASP A 80 -11.72 5.85 7.73
N VAL A 81 -11.25 5.98 8.98
CA VAL A 81 -11.81 5.32 10.17
C VAL A 81 -13.30 5.56 10.37
N ARG A 82 -13.88 6.62 9.77
CA ARG A 82 -15.32 6.91 9.85
C ARG A 82 -16.19 5.91 9.09
N TYR A 83 -15.61 5.19 8.13
CA TYR A 83 -16.30 4.19 7.31
C TYR A 83 -15.90 2.75 7.65
N VAL A 84 -14.92 2.55 8.53
CA VAL A 84 -14.52 1.23 9.03
C VAL A 84 -15.51 0.81 10.11
N THR A 85 -16.06 -0.39 9.98
CA THR A 85 -17.03 -0.98 10.93
C THR A 85 -16.51 -2.33 11.44
N GLU A 86 -16.94 -2.74 12.63
CA GLU A 86 -16.72 -4.11 13.12
C GLU A 86 -17.59 -5.08 12.30
N GLU A 87 -17.06 -6.28 12.03
CA GLU A 87 -17.79 -7.37 11.38
C GLU A 87 -18.79 -8.04 12.33
#